data_AF-A0A0C2GEF6-F1
#
_entry.id   AF-A0A0C2GEF6-F1
#
_cell.length_a   1.000
_cell.length_b   1.000
_cell.length_c   1.000
_cell.angle_alpha   90.00
_cell.angle_beta   90.00
_cell.angle_gamma   90.00
#
_symmetry.space_group_name_H-M   'P 1'
#
loop_
_entity.id
_entity.type
_entity.pdbx_description
1 polymer ?
#
loop_
_entity_poly.entity_id
_entity_poly.type
_entity_poly.pdbx_seq_one_letter_code
_entity_poly.pdbx_strand_id
1 'polypeptide(L)'
;MMVFHRHVMTFDRLLLSLVLHPATDHASQIAMVIVQKFPEMTFAEMANRPPMMAEMVNPRAHYPIYYGSLIERLLPILDFTLARALELQVDNIFSTILTTCGPIYKFHPYPITFLYTILFCMHEQLGHHPRARQFVLAILCQGDQSSLTQSFINDNHQRVYSFEELVYELADRIITCSEFILTPPSYVAPDWRFAEYPPAAQALYLACIELLASPHTPEHIVPAMINLLVSSRAQPPRPYLMLNAIALLLTALPEAYCRVLQNEFLAVIDSGVLAEMTFEEIVFDEFEERQLLQMASRPLIVNVVAQAYWYHSNLTSLSKLISTFAGEVCSRANTENDLWYALRLVVPLLQRCYDWREKVKHEESLKVVSILYTKIGDITERYGDILHGDELCDLLYYFKYMFVGDFLRKEAEAAFPRFPPRMRERLKFYTSFSSNKEKDEDCAAKMSSVSRPDLATLLKTSRANAPDRPADTHATSSAGEH
;
A
#
# COMPACT_ATOMS: atom_id res chain seq x y z
N MET A 1 -32.43 17.75 32.05
CA MET A 1 -33.88 17.65 32.27
C MET A 1 -34.58 16.71 31.28
N MET A 2 -34.52 16.92 29.96
CA MET A 2 -35.24 16.05 29.00
C MET A 2 -34.67 14.63 28.84
N VAL A 3 -33.34 14.48 28.90
CA VAL A 3 -32.65 13.18 28.71
C VAL A 3 -32.64 12.37 30.01
N PHE A 4 -32.23 12.97 31.14
CA PHE A 4 -32.02 12.23 32.40
C PHE A 4 -33.11 12.38 33.45
N HIS A 5 -34.07 13.29 33.24
CA HIS A 5 -35.15 13.56 34.21
C HIS A 5 -36.53 13.25 33.62
N ARG A 6 -36.65 13.27 32.29
CA ARG A 6 -37.89 12.97 31.56
C ARG A 6 -37.73 11.82 30.56
N HIS A 7 -36.50 11.32 30.35
CA HIS A 7 -36.16 10.22 29.45
C HIS A 7 -36.87 10.23 28.08
N VAL A 8 -37.05 11.43 27.52
CA VAL A 8 -37.71 11.61 26.20
C VAL A 8 -36.83 11.03 25.08
N MET A 9 -35.51 11.01 25.30
CA MET A 9 -34.49 10.48 24.39
C MET A 9 -33.29 10.03 25.23
N THR A 10 -32.54 9.02 24.77
CA THR A 10 -31.32 8.53 25.42
C THR A 10 -30.12 9.42 25.09
N PHE A 11 -29.11 9.47 25.98
CA PHE A 11 -27.97 10.37 25.80
C PHE A 11 -27.19 10.13 24.52
N ASP A 12 -26.91 8.87 24.22
CA ASP A 12 -26.26 8.43 22.99
C ASP A 12 -26.98 8.95 21.75
N ARG A 13 -28.32 8.88 21.72
CA ARG A 13 -29.11 9.40 20.60
C ARG A 13 -29.11 10.93 20.53
N LEU A 14 -29.18 11.62 21.67
CA LEU A 14 -29.04 13.08 21.68
C LEU A 14 -27.68 13.50 21.13
N LEU A 15 -26.63 12.88 21.68
CA LEU A 15 -25.25 13.19 21.37
C LEU A 15 -24.95 12.92 19.90
N LEU A 16 -25.33 11.75 19.38
CA LEU A 16 -25.21 11.41 17.95
C LEU A 16 -25.95 12.43 17.06
N SER A 17 -27.16 12.85 17.45
CA SER A 17 -27.94 13.83 16.70
C SER A 17 -27.29 15.22 16.68
N LEU A 18 -26.61 15.61 17.76
CA LEU A 18 -25.86 16.86 17.83
C LEU A 18 -24.56 16.79 17.02
N VAL A 19 -23.92 15.64 17.06
CA VAL A 19 -22.61 15.39 16.46
C VAL A 19 -22.68 15.20 14.94
N LEU A 20 -23.72 14.51 14.44
CA LEU A 20 -23.97 14.32 13.00
C LEU A 20 -24.62 15.53 12.30
N HIS A 21 -24.93 16.60 13.05
CA HIS A 21 -25.66 17.74 12.51
C HIS A 21 -24.91 19.07 12.69
N PRO A 22 -23.99 19.42 11.76
CA PRO A 22 -23.62 20.81 11.60
C PRO A 22 -23.84 21.27 10.16
N ALA A 23 -24.65 22.32 10.00
CA ALA A 23 -24.68 23.10 8.76
C ALA A 23 -23.49 24.08 8.67
N THR A 24 -22.78 24.34 9.79
CA THR A 24 -21.65 25.27 9.91
C THR A 24 -20.70 24.90 11.08
N ASP A 25 -19.43 25.31 11.02
CA ASP A 25 -18.42 25.08 12.07
C ASP A 25 -18.82 25.66 13.45
N HIS A 26 -19.58 26.75 13.45
CA HIS A 26 -20.13 27.36 14.66
C HIS A 26 -21.21 26.47 15.32
N ALA A 27 -22.01 25.75 14.53
CA ALA A 27 -23.01 24.82 15.07
C ALA A 27 -22.34 23.60 15.75
N SER A 28 -21.24 23.11 15.18
CA SER A 28 -20.41 22.05 15.76
C SER A 28 -19.85 22.44 17.14
N GLN A 29 -19.36 23.67 17.29
CA GLN A 29 -18.83 24.16 18.56
C GLN A 29 -19.92 24.25 19.65
N ILE A 30 -21.13 24.71 19.31
CA ILE A 30 -22.26 24.76 20.24
C ILE A 30 -22.68 23.35 20.68
N ALA A 31 -22.77 22.41 19.73
CA ALA A 31 -23.11 21.02 20.00
C ALA A 31 -22.17 20.41 21.05
N MET A 32 -20.85 20.63 20.92
CA MET A 32 -19.86 20.10 21.87
C MET A 32 -19.91 20.72 23.27
N VAL A 33 -20.27 22.00 23.40
CA VAL A 33 -20.48 22.67 24.70
C VAL A 33 -21.67 22.09 25.47
N ILE A 34 -22.70 21.60 24.76
CA ILE A 34 -23.88 20.97 25.36
C ILE A 34 -23.50 19.62 25.99
N VAL A 35 -22.60 18.86 25.37
CA VAL A 35 -22.13 17.54 25.84
C VAL A 35 -21.46 17.60 27.21
N GLN A 36 -20.70 18.65 27.49
CA GLN A 36 -19.94 18.82 28.74
C GLN A 36 -20.82 18.97 30.01
N LYS A 37 -22.13 19.18 29.90
CA LYS A 37 -22.98 19.60 31.03
C LYS A 37 -23.83 18.48 31.67
N PHE A 38 -23.64 17.20 31.33
CA PHE A 38 -24.69 16.20 31.53
C PHE A 38 -24.18 14.78 31.94
N PRO A 39 -24.31 14.37 33.22
CA PRO A 39 -24.09 12.97 33.69
C PRO A 39 -25.38 12.13 33.90
N GLU A 40 -25.31 10.79 33.75
CA GLU A 40 -26.47 9.84 33.77
C GLU A 40 -26.63 8.94 35.00
N MET A 41 -27.90 8.52 35.25
CA MET A 41 -28.34 7.42 36.15
C MET A 41 -29.21 6.37 35.40
N THR A 42 -29.38 5.17 35.96
CA THR A 42 -29.87 3.95 35.26
C THR A 42 -31.39 3.68 35.33
N PHE A 43 -31.87 2.77 34.46
CA PHE A 43 -33.28 2.41 34.20
C PHE A 43 -34.12 2.05 35.44
N ALA A 44 -33.51 1.63 36.55
CA ALA A 44 -34.23 1.34 37.79
C ALA A 44 -34.97 2.58 38.35
N GLU A 45 -34.50 3.79 38.01
CA GLU A 45 -35.11 5.05 38.42
C GLU A 45 -36.30 5.48 37.54
N MET A 46 -36.43 4.91 36.33
CA MET A 46 -37.57 5.16 35.42
C MET A 46 -38.89 4.56 35.92
N ALA A 47 -38.84 3.56 36.79
CA ALA A 47 -40.05 2.95 37.35
C ALA A 47 -40.82 3.89 38.30
N ASN A 48 -40.18 4.97 38.79
CA ASN A 48 -40.77 5.89 39.74
C ASN A 48 -41.24 7.20 39.07
N ARG A 49 -42.40 7.15 38.37
CA ARG A 49 -43.42 8.22 38.08
C ARG A 49 -43.35 8.98 36.72
N PRO A 50 -44.48 9.51 36.16
CA PRO A 50 -45.77 9.94 36.75
C PRO A 50 -47.02 9.08 36.39
N PRO A 51 -48.13 9.22 37.16
CA PRO A 51 -49.30 8.32 37.12
C PRO A 51 -50.12 8.34 35.81
N MET A 52 -49.81 9.19 34.83
CA MET A 52 -50.54 9.24 33.55
C MET A 52 -49.99 8.32 32.45
N MET A 53 -48.83 7.68 32.65
CA MET A 53 -48.29 6.68 31.69
C MET A 53 -48.15 5.27 32.27
N ALA A 54 -48.51 5.08 33.55
CA ALA A 54 -48.47 3.78 34.21
C ALA A 54 -49.39 2.73 33.56
N GLU A 55 -50.44 3.16 32.84
CA GLU A 55 -51.36 2.26 32.15
C GLU A 55 -50.90 1.82 30.74
N MET A 56 -49.90 2.47 30.15
CA MET A 56 -49.44 2.16 28.77
C MET A 56 -48.13 1.37 28.71
N VAL A 57 -47.40 1.25 29.82
CA VAL A 57 -46.11 0.55 29.85
C VAL A 57 -46.32 -0.87 30.37
N ASN A 58 -46.33 -1.85 29.48
CA ASN A 58 -46.34 -3.26 29.88
C ASN A 58 -44.94 -3.61 30.44
N PRO A 59 -44.78 -3.88 31.75
CA PRO A 59 -43.48 -4.18 32.36
C PRO A 59 -42.83 -5.47 31.82
N ARG A 60 -43.61 -6.27 31.10
CA ARG A 60 -43.24 -7.60 30.59
C ARG A 60 -42.74 -7.62 29.15
N ALA A 61 -42.67 -6.47 28.47
CA ALA A 61 -42.26 -6.39 27.06
C ALA A 61 -40.80 -5.91 26.89
N HIS A 62 -39.90 -6.32 27.78
CA HIS A 62 -38.47 -6.05 27.61
C HIS A 62 -37.80 -7.28 27.02
N TYR A 63 -37.27 -7.16 25.80
CA TYR A 63 -36.43 -8.20 25.23
C TYR A 63 -35.18 -8.38 26.11
N PRO A 64 -34.69 -9.61 26.33
CA PRO A 64 -33.51 -9.80 27.15
C PRO A 64 -32.31 -9.08 26.52
N ILE A 65 -31.67 -8.18 27.28
CA ILE A 65 -30.40 -7.54 26.88
C ILE A 65 -29.30 -8.48 27.38
N TYR A 66 -28.75 -9.28 26.47
CA TYR A 66 -27.65 -10.21 26.78
C TYR A 66 -26.28 -9.51 26.76
N TYR A 67 -26.13 -8.49 25.90
CA TYR A 67 -24.94 -7.67 25.68
C TYR A 67 -25.37 -6.24 25.30
N GLY A 68 -24.56 -5.21 25.54
CA GLY A 68 -24.91 -3.82 25.22
C GLY A 68 -25.05 -2.92 26.45
N SER A 69 -23.93 -2.40 26.94
CA SER A 69 -23.93 -1.35 27.97
C SER A 69 -24.08 0.05 27.36
N LEU A 70 -24.45 1.04 28.17
CA LEU A 70 -24.41 2.44 27.74
C LEU A 70 -23.01 2.86 27.29
N ILE A 71 -21.97 2.37 27.98
CA ILE A 71 -20.57 2.63 27.66
C ILE A 71 -20.25 2.18 26.23
N GLU A 72 -20.64 0.96 25.86
CA GLU A 72 -20.46 0.42 24.50
C GLU A 72 -21.20 1.23 23.44
N ARG A 73 -22.37 1.80 23.77
CA ARG A 73 -23.12 2.69 22.87
C ARG A 73 -22.52 4.08 22.76
N LEU A 74 -21.84 4.57 23.79
CA LEU A 74 -21.22 5.89 23.80
C LEU A 74 -19.89 5.93 23.07
N LEU A 75 -19.11 4.83 23.08
CA LEU A 75 -17.78 4.76 22.46
C LEU A 75 -17.76 5.25 21.00
N PRO A 76 -18.61 4.74 20.08
CA PRO A 76 -18.63 5.21 18.69
C PRO A 76 -18.94 6.72 18.56
N ILE A 77 -19.71 7.27 19.49
CA ILE A 77 -20.07 8.69 19.49
C ILE A 77 -18.93 9.54 20.03
N LEU A 78 -18.23 9.05 21.06
CA LEU A 78 -17.02 9.66 21.58
C LEU A 78 -15.91 9.67 20.52
N ASP A 79 -15.77 8.59 19.75
CA ASP A 79 -14.79 8.50 18.65
C ASP A 79 -15.01 9.61 17.63
N PHE A 80 -16.25 9.76 17.16
CA PHE A 80 -16.58 10.84 16.24
C PHE A 80 -16.40 12.21 16.88
N THR A 81 -16.78 12.38 18.15
CA THR A 81 -16.63 13.67 18.85
C THR A 81 -15.16 14.05 18.99
N LEU A 82 -14.28 13.10 19.34
CA LEU A 82 -12.83 13.30 19.42
C LEU A 82 -12.24 13.61 18.05
N ALA A 83 -12.62 12.85 17.01
CA ALA A 83 -12.18 13.10 15.64
C ALA A 83 -12.53 14.52 15.18
N ARG A 84 -13.77 14.97 15.42
CA ARG A 84 -14.20 16.35 15.11
C ARG A 84 -13.51 17.39 15.97
N ALA A 85 -13.24 17.11 17.25
CA ALA A 85 -12.54 18.05 18.12
C ALA A 85 -11.10 18.26 17.67
N LEU A 86 -10.45 17.19 17.20
CA LEU A 86 -9.13 17.23 16.58
C LEU A 86 -9.15 18.02 15.26
N GLU A 87 -10.15 17.79 14.40
CA GLU A 87 -10.27 18.44 13.09
C GLU A 87 -10.51 19.95 13.21
N LEU A 88 -11.39 20.34 14.13
CA LEU A 88 -11.70 21.73 14.45
C LEU A 88 -10.64 22.38 15.37
N GLN A 89 -9.62 21.61 15.80
CA GLN A 89 -8.53 22.05 16.68
C GLN A 89 -8.99 22.68 18.00
N VAL A 90 -10.06 22.16 18.61
CA VAL A 90 -10.64 22.71 19.85
C VAL A 90 -10.03 22.06 21.09
N ASP A 91 -8.87 22.56 21.51
CA ASP A 91 -8.03 22.01 22.61
C ASP A 91 -8.77 21.74 23.91
N ASN A 92 -9.58 22.71 24.34
CA ASN A 92 -10.26 22.65 25.63
C ASN A 92 -11.23 21.47 25.67
N ILE A 93 -11.93 21.21 24.57
CA ILE A 93 -12.92 20.14 24.48
C ILE A 93 -12.20 18.80 24.33
N PHE A 94 -11.19 18.71 23.46
CA PHE A 94 -10.37 17.52 23.28
C PHE A 94 -9.75 17.03 24.61
N SER A 95 -9.08 17.94 25.33
CA SER A 95 -8.43 17.63 26.62
C SER A 95 -9.44 17.23 27.70
N THR A 96 -10.60 17.90 27.72
CA THR A 96 -11.68 17.57 28.67
C THR A 96 -12.27 16.19 28.40
N ILE A 97 -12.53 15.85 27.13
CA ILE A 97 -13.07 14.53 26.75
C ILE A 97 -12.05 13.44 27.08
N LEU A 98 -10.76 13.61 26.76
CA LEU A 98 -9.75 12.60 27.09
C LEU A 98 -9.59 12.40 28.59
N THR A 99 -9.61 13.48 29.37
CA THR A 99 -9.47 13.39 30.84
C THR A 99 -10.69 12.73 31.48
N THR A 100 -11.89 13.01 30.96
CA THR A 100 -13.16 12.54 31.56
C THR A 100 -13.54 11.14 31.07
N CYS A 101 -13.33 10.87 29.79
CA CYS A 101 -13.79 9.67 29.10
C CYS A 101 -12.65 8.72 28.70
N GLY A 102 -11.37 9.11 28.87
CA GLY A 102 -10.21 8.25 28.57
C GLY A 102 -10.30 6.84 29.15
N PRO A 103 -10.61 6.65 30.44
CA PRO A 103 -10.73 5.32 31.05
C PRO A 103 -11.78 4.41 30.39
N ILE A 104 -12.77 5.00 29.71
CA ILE A 104 -13.83 4.27 29.01
C ILE A 104 -13.29 3.55 27.76
N TYR A 105 -12.20 4.05 27.17
CA TYR A 105 -11.55 3.45 26.01
C TYR A 105 -10.93 2.08 26.29
N LYS A 106 -10.78 1.67 27.55
CA LYS A 106 -10.44 0.28 27.91
C LYS A 106 -11.44 -0.75 27.36
N PHE A 107 -12.69 -0.34 27.14
CA PHE A 107 -13.76 -1.19 26.61
C PHE A 107 -13.95 -1.00 25.10
N HIS A 108 -13.12 -0.18 24.45
CA HIS A 108 -13.20 0.04 23.01
C HIS A 108 -12.82 -1.26 22.27
N PRO A 109 -13.63 -1.73 21.30
CA PRO A 109 -13.37 -2.99 20.61
C PRO A 109 -12.21 -2.90 19.60
N TYR A 110 -11.96 -1.72 19.03
CA TYR A 110 -10.99 -1.48 17.95
C TYR A 110 -10.06 -0.26 18.18
N PRO A 111 -9.39 -0.14 19.35
CA PRO A 111 -8.66 1.07 19.71
C PRO A 111 -7.44 1.34 18.81
N ILE A 112 -6.80 0.29 18.28
CA ILE A 112 -5.64 0.42 17.40
C ILE A 112 -6.09 0.96 16.03
N THR A 113 -7.14 0.39 15.43
CA THR A 113 -7.71 0.88 14.15
C THR A 113 -8.15 2.33 14.30
N PHE A 114 -8.84 2.68 15.38
CA PHE A 114 -9.34 4.03 15.60
C PHE A 114 -8.17 5.04 15.64
N LEU A 115 -7.17 4.80 16.48
CA LEU A 115 -6.00 5.68 16.59
C LEU A 115 -5.24 5.78 15.26
N TYR A 116 -4.92 4.64 14.66
CA TYR A 116 -4.20 4.59 13.39
C TYR A 116 -4.95 5.35 12.29
N THR A 117 -6.26 5.14 12.15
CA THR A 117 -7.07 5.80 11.12
C THR A 117 -7.06 7.31 11.29
N ILE A 118 -7.25 7.81 12.52
CA ILE A 118 -7.25 9.26 12.79
C ILE A 118 -5.87 9.86 12.54
N LEU A 119 -4.81 9.24 13.06
CA LEU A 119 -3.43 9.72 12.88
C LEU A 119 -3.00 9.68 11.41
N PHE A 120 -3.42 8.67 10.66
CA PHE A 120 -3.11 8.52 9.24
C PHE A 120 -3.87 9.54 8.40
N CYS A 121 -5.19 9.64 8.56
CA CYS A 121 -6.02 10.55 7.76
C CYS A 121 -5.77 12.02 8.08
N MET A 122 -5.42 12.34 9.32
CA MET A 122 -5.18 13.72 9.78
C MET A 122 -3.69 14.01 9.97
N HIS A 123 -2.81 13.25 9.32
CA HIS A 123 -1.35 13.37 9.51
C HIS A 123 -0.82 14.79 9.33
N GLU A 124 -1.30 15.54 8.32
CA GLU A 124 -0.83 16.92 8.08
C GLU A 124 -1.25 17.91 9.19
N GLN A 125 -2.30 17.61 9.94
CA GLN A 125 -2.84 18.48 10.99
C GLN A 125 -2.42 18.07 12.40
N LEU A 126 -2.27 16.76 12.62
CA LEU A 126 -2.06 16.14 13.93
C LEU A 126 -0.68 15.48 14.06
N GLY A 127 -0.10 15.03 12.95
CA GLY A 127 1.19 14.37 12.93
C GLY A 127 2.27 15.22 13.59
N HIS A 128 3.09 14.59 14.42
CA HIS A 128 4.19 15.25 15.15
C HIS A 128 3.78 16.33 16.16
N HIS A 129 2.48 16.60 16.33
CA HIS A 129 1.97 17.53 17.33
C HIS A 129 1.89 16.86 18.71
N PRO A 130 2.17 17.55 19.83
CA PRO A 130 2.07 16.98 21.18
C PRO A 130 0.70 16.34 21.51
N ARG A 131 -0.38 16.83 20.88
CA ARG A 131 -1.73 16.27 20.99
C ARG A 131 -1.82 14.81 20.52
N ALA A 132 -1.06 14.42 19.49
CA ALA A 132 -1.06 13.06 18.98
C ALA A 132 -0.61 12.07 20.05
N ARG A 133 0.47 12.39 20.78
CA ARG A 133 0.94 11.58 21.91
C ARG A 133 -0.10 11.52 23.02
N GLN A 134 -0.70 12.65 23.40
CA GLN A 134 -1.75 12.69 24.43
C GLN A 134 -2.94 11.80 24.05
N PHE A 135 -3.35 11.86 22.79
CA PHE A 135 -4.42 11.02 22.23
C PHE A 135 -4.11 9.53 22.36
N VAL A 136 -2.91 9.12 21.93
CA VAL A 136 -2.46 7.73 21.97
C VAL A 136 -2.39 7.21 23.41
N LEU A 137 -1.75 7.95 24.32
CA LEU A 137 -1.60 7.54 25.72
C LEU A 137 -2.96 7.47 26.43
N ALA A 138 -3.87 8.39 26.15
CA ALA A 138 -5.20 8.40 26.75
C ALA A 138 -6.07 7.20 26.31
N ILE A 139 -5.77 6.57 25.18
CA ILE A 139 -6.54 5.42 24.67
C ILE A 139 -5.84 4.09 24.97
N LEU A 140 -4.53 3.97 24.73
CA LEU A 140 -3.82 2.69 24.85
C LEU A 140 -3.19 2.44 26.22
N CYS A 141 -2.98 3.45 27.06
CA CYS A 141 -2.33 3.28 28.38
C CYS A 141 -3.33 3.25 29.56
N GLN A 142 -4.56 2.78 29.33
CA GLN A 142 -5.61 2.73 30.37
C GLN A 142 -5.58 1.46 31.25
N GLY A 143 -4.54 0.62 31.13
CA GLY A 143 -4.41 -0.64 31.87
C GLY A 143 -2.98 -0.98 32.28
N ASP A 144 -2.80 -2.10 33.00
CA ASP A 144 -1.53 -2.49 33.63
C ASP A 144 -0.46 -2.98 32.64
N GLN A 145 -0.84 -3.34 31.41
CA GLN A 145 0.06 -3.76 30.35
C GLN A 145 -0.09 -2.82 29.15
N SER A 146 1.00 -2.15 28.77
CA SER A 146 1.04 -1.28 27.60
C SER A 146 1.65 -2.03 26.42
N SER A 147 0.96 -1.97 25.28
CA SER A 147 1.49 -2.49 24.01
C SER A 147 2.46 -1.52 23.33
N LEU A 148 2.69 -0.33 23.88
CA LEU A 148 3.62 0.67 23.34
C LEU A 148 5.05 0.44 23.88
N THR A 149 6.06 0.88 23.13
CA THR A 149 7.46 0.88 23.60
C THR A 149 7.63 1.77 24.84
N GLN A 150 8.62 1.42 25.67
CA GLN A 150 8.96 2.23 26.85
C GLN A 150 9.56 3.58 26.46
N SER A 151 10.32 3.63 25.37
CA SER A 151 10.87 4.86 24.78
C SER A 151 9.77 5.82 24.32
N PHE A 152 8.67 5.32 23.75
CA PHE A 152 7.50 6.16 23.43
C PHE A 152 6.82 6.70 24.70
N ILE A 153 6.56 5.83 25.67
CA ILE A 153 5.84 6.19 26.90
C ILE A 153 6.62 7.22 27.72
N ASN A 154 7.93 7.02 27.89
CA ASN A 154 8.74 7.85 28.78
C ASN A 154 9.05 9.21 28.17
N ASP A 155 9.46 9.24 26.90
CA ASP A 155 10.04 10.45 26.28
C ASP A 155 9.61 10.68 24.83
N ASN A 156 8.60 9.97 24.34
CA ASN A 156 8.11 10.09 22.96
C ASN A 156 9.22 9.89 21.91
N HIS A 157 10.14 8.95 22.19
CA HIS A 157 11.31 8.68 21.34
C HIS A 157 12.28 9.87 21.18
N GLN A 158 12.30 10.83 22.11
CA GLN A 158 13.16 12.01 21.99
C GLN A 158 14.60 11.78 22.47
N ARG A 159 14.85 10.75 23.27
CA ARG A 159 16.17 10.42 23.85
C ARG A 159 16.88 9.29 23.11
N VAL A 160 16.40 8.92 21.93
CA VAL A 160 17.05 7.88 21.12
C VAL A 160 18.42 8.39 20.64
N TYR A 161 19.45 7.54 20.70
CA TYR A 161 20.81 7.91 20.29
C TYR A 161 20.90 8.12 18.77
N SER A 162 20.16 7.32 17.99
CA SER A 162 20.06 7.44 16.54
C SER A 162 18.65 7.08 16.04
N PHE A 163 18.22 7.63 14.91
CA PHE A 163 16.92 7.27 14.32
C PHE A 163 16.91 5.82 13.82
N GLU A 164 18.06 5.29 13.44
CA GLU A 164 18.26 3.90 13.04
C GLU A 164 17.91 2.92 14.18
N GLU A 165 18.29 3.25 15.43
CA GLU A 165 17.92 2.44 16.61
C GLU A 165 16.41 2.45 16.86
N LEU A 166 15.75 3.59 16.70
CA LEU A 166 14.29 3.68 16.82
C LEU A 166 13.61 2.80 15.77
N VAL A 167 14.02 2.92 14.51
CA VAL A 167 13.47 2.10 13.43
C VAL A 167 13.73 0.62 13.67
N TYR A 168 14.94 0.27 14.12
CA TYR A 168 15.30 -1.10 14.46
C TYR A 168 14.40 -1.66 15.56
N GLU A 169 14.19 -0.94 16.67
CA GLU A 169 13.33 -1.37 17.78
C GLU A 169 11.90 -1.68 17.28
N LEU A 170 11.34 -0.81 16.45
CA LEU A 170 9.98 -0.98 15.94
C LEU A 170 9.88 -2.11 14.91
N ALA A 171 10.83 -2.20 13.99
CA ALA A 171 10.85 -3.25 12.96
C ALA A 171 11.12 -4.64 13.57
N ASP A 172 12.02 -4.74 14.55
CA ASP A 172 12.33 -5.99 15.25
C ASP A 172 11.12 -6.54 16.00
N ARG A 173 10.26 -5.67 16.57
CA ARG A 173 8.98 -6.08 17.16
C ARG A 173 8.04 -6.70 16.12
N ILE A 174 7.98 -6.17 14.91
CA ILE A 174 7.17 -6.72 13.81
C ILE A 174 7.69 -8.11 13.42
N ILE A 175 9.00 -8.25 13.26
CA ILE A 175 9.66 -9.52 12.91
C ILE A 175 9.39 -10.57 14.00
N THR A 176 9.63 -10.21 15.25
CA THR A 176 9.40 -11.10 16.41
C THR A 176 7.95 -11.55 16.48
N CYS A 177 6.98 -10.65 16.24
CA CYS A 177 5.57 -10.99 16.18
C CYS A 177 5.15 -11.78 14.93
N SER A 178 6.01 -11.89 13.92
CA SER A 178 5.76 -12.69 12.72
C SER A 178 6.33 -14.11 12.82
N GLU A 179 7.36 -14.31 13.65
CA GLU A 179 8.11 -15.57 13.71
C GLU A 179 7.95 -16.34 15.04
N PHE A 180 7.13 -15.85 15.98
CA PHE A 180 6.89 -16.56 17.25
C PHE A 180 6.29 -17.95 17.02
N ILE A 181 6.74 -18.94 17.79
CA ILE A 181 6.36 -20.34 17.56
C ILE A 181 5.10 -20.73 18.34
N LEU A 182 5.06 -20.43 19.65
CA LEU A 182 4.00 -20.88 20.55
C LEU A 182 3.35 -19.74 21.31
N THR A 183 4.18 -18.86 21.89
CA THR A 183 3.70 -17.77 22.75
C THR A 183 4.04 -16.44 22.08
N PRO A 184 3.05 -15.57 21.83
CA PRO A 184 3.31 -14.25 21.29
C PRO A 184 4.06 -13.38 22.31
N PRO A 185 4.78 -12.34 21.86
CA PRO A 185 5.49 -11.43 22.75
C PRO A 185 4.56 -10.72 23.75
N SER A 186 5.11 -10.28 24.89
CA SER A 186 4.34 -9.69 25.99
C SER A 186 3.63 -8.38 25.65
N TYR A 187 4.09 -7.69 24.60
CA TYR A 187 3.56 -6.40 24.17
C TYR A 187 2.38 -6.52 23.17
N VAL A 188 1.97 -7.74 22.82
CA VAL A 188 0.74 -7.99 22.04
C VAL A 188 -0.23 -8.85 22.84
N ALA A 189 -1.50 -8.86 22.43
CA ALA A 189 -2.50 -9.66 23.12
C ALA A 189 -2.16 -11.16 23.07
N PRO A 190 -2.14 -11.87 24.22
CA PRO A 190 -1.81 -13.29 24.27
C PRO A 190 -2.88 -14.16 23.59
N ASP A 191 -4.16 -13.83 23.80
CA ASP A 191 -5.27 -14.45 23.08
C ASP A 191 -5.76 -13.54 21.95
N TRP A 192 -5.05 -13.60 20.82
CA TRP A 192 -5.32 -12.75 19.67
C TRP A 192 -6.63 -13.07 18.94
N ARG A 193 -7.35 -14.16 19.32
CA ARG A 193 -8.66 -14.49 18.75
C ARG A 193 -9.74 -13.48 19.12
N PHE A 194 -9.56 -12.82 20.27
CA PHE A 194 -10.44 -11.75 20.77
C PHE A 194 -9.80 -10.37 20.66
N ALA A 195 -8.57 -10.31 20.14
CA ALA A 195 -7.92 -9.06 19.84
C ALA A 195 -8.40 -8.53 18.50
N GLU A 196 -8.23 -7.23 18.31
CA GLU A 196 -8.53 -6.53 17.08
C GLU A 196 -7.74 -7.05 15.87
N TYR A 197 -6.49 -7.45 16.10
CA TYR A 197 -5.57 -7.91 15.06
C TYR A 197 -4.78 -9.15 15.49
N PRO A 198 -4.25 -9.94 14.55
CA PRO A 198 -3.23 -10.94 14.86
C PRO A 198 -1.92 -10.25 15.31
N PRO A 199 -1.00 -10.96 16.00
CA PRO A 199 0.21 -10.38 16.60
C PRO A 199 1.06 -9.50 15.68
N ALA A 200 1.38 -9.97 14.47
CA ALA A 200 2.19 -9.20 13.52
C ALA A 200 1.51 -7.89 13.08
N ALA A 201 0.19 -7.92 12.86
CA ALA A 201 -0.58 -6.73 12.51
C ALA A 201 -0.73 -5.77 13.70
N GLN A 202 -0.89 -6.27 14.94
CA GLN A 202 -0.82 -5.43 16.13
C GLN A 202 0.52 -4.68 16.20
N ALA A 203 1.64 -5.40 16.07
CA ALA A 203 2.98 -4.80 16.10
C ALA A 203 3.17 -3.73 15.00
N LEU A 204 2.71 -4.01 13.78
CA LEU A 204 2.79 -3.07 12.66
C LEU A 204 2.01 -1.77 12.95
N TYR A 205 0.73 -1.86 13.29
CA TYR A 205 -0.09 -0.68 13.50
C TYR A 205 0.30 0.11 14.75
N LEU A 206 0.76 -0.58 15.81
CA LEU A 206 1.31 0.09 16.99
C LEU A 206 2.59 0.85 16.64
N ALA A 207 3.50 0.26 15.86
CA ALA A 207 4.69 0.96 15.39
C ALA A 207 4.34 2.18 14.51
N CYS A 208 3.36 2.07 13.61
CA CYS A 208 2.87 3.20 12.84
C CYS A 208 2.28 4.31 13.74
N ILE A 209 1.46 3.94 14.73
CA ILE A 209 0.89 4.89 15.70
C ILE A 209 1.99 5.61 16.47
N GLU A 210 3.00 4.89 16.96
CA GLU A 210 4.14 5.49 17.66
C GLU A 210 4.90 6.46 16.76
N LEU A 211 5.20 6.09 15.51
CA LEU A 211 5.87 6.98 14.56
C LEU A 211 5.05 8.23 14.26
N LEU A 212 3.73 8.10 14.03
CA LEU A 212 2.85 9.22 13.70
C LEU A 212 2.63 10.18 14.88
N ALA A 213 2.66 9.66 16.11
CA ALA A 213 2.52 10.45 17.33
C ALA A 213 3.85 10.98 17.89
N SER A 214 4.98 10.45 17.40
CA SER A 214 6.32 10.96 17.70
C SER A 214 6.57 12.30 17.01
N PRO A 215 7.48 13.16 17.53
CA PRO A 215 7.76 14.46 16.94
C PRO A 215 8.65 14.38 15.68
N HIS A 216 8.93 13.17 15.20
CA HIS A 216 9.95 12.90 14.19
C HIS A 216 9.38 12.94 12.78
N THR A 217 9.85 13.87 11.97
CA THR A 217 9.31 14.08 10.62
C THR A 217 9.72 12.95 9.66
N PRO A 218 8.99 12.77 8.54
CA PRO A 218 9.31 11.76 7.54
C PRO A 218 10.73 11.89 6.97
N GLU A 219 11.26 13.11 6.88
CA GLU A 219 12.61 13.42 6.37
C GLU A 219 13.73 12.85 7.25
N HIS A 220 13.46 12.54 8.52
CA HIS A 220 14.42 11.89 9.40
C HIS A 220 14.22 10.37 9.41
N ILE A 221 12.96 9.93 9.46
CA ILE A 221 12.60 8.51 9.64
C ILE A 221 12.86 7.68 8.37
N VAL A 222 12.52 8.18 7.18
CA VAL A 222 12.69 7.41 5.94
C VAL A 222 14.17 7.20 5.60
N PRO A 223 15.06 8.22 5.67
CA PRO A 223 16.48 7.98 5.49
C PRO A 223 17.06 7.05 6.55
N ALA A 224 16.60 7.13 7.80
CA ALA A 224 17.03 6.20 8.85
C ALA A 224 16.62 4.74 8.55
N MET A 225 15.44 4.50 7.99
CA MET A 225 15.02 3.18 7.51
C MET A 225 15.96 2.63 6.44
N ILE A 226 16.39 3.46 5.49
CA ILE A 226 17.36 3.07 4.45
C ILE A 226 18.75 2.87 5.06
N ASN A 227 19.21 3.81 5.89
CA ASN A 227 20.53 3.80 6.51
C ASN A 227 20.72 2.63 7.48
N LEU A 228 19.66 2.15 8.12
CA LEU A 228 19.69 0.94 8.95
C LEU A 228 20.13 -0.28 8.12
N LEU A 229 19.70 -0.37 6.86
CA LEU A 229 20.11 -1.42 5.93
C LEU A 229 21.51 -1.14 5.35
N VAL A 230 21.97 0.10 5.30
CA VAL A 230 23.33 0.47 4.81
C VAL A 230 24.40 0.26 5.88
N SER A 231 24.06 0.48 7.15
CA SER A 231 25.04 0.58 8.22
C SER A 231 25.55 -0.79 8.70
N SER A 232 26.83 -1.07 8.46
CA SER A 232 27.53 -2.28 8.94
C SER A 232 27.57 -2.43 10.48
N ARG A 233 27.42 -1.33 11.24
CA ARG A 233 27.51 -1.34 12.71
C ARG A 233 26.33 -1.96 13.44
N ALA A 234 25.18 -2.10 12.78
CA ALA A 234 23.93 -2.58 13.37
C ALA A 234 23.25 -3.57 12.42
N GLN A 235 24.02 -4.46 11.78
CA GLN A 235 23.46 -5.41 10.83
C GLN A 235 22.34 -6.20 11.50
N PRO A 236 21.09 -6.10 10.99
CA PRO A 236 20.04 -6.94 11.48
C PRO A 236 20.47 -8.39 11.19
N PRO A 237 20.39 -9.32 12.16
CA PRO A 237 20.81 -10.71 11.96
C PRO A 237 20.04 -11.42 10.84
N ARG A 238 18.99 -10.78 10.30
CA ARG A 238 18.06 -11.25 9.27
C ARG A 238 17.73 -10.11 8.28
N PRO A 239 18.57 -9.87 7.26
CA PRO A 239 18.45 -8.68 6.40
C PRO A 239 17.15 -8.62 5.60
N TYR A 240 16.67 -9.75 5.05
CA TYR A 240 15.40 -9.77 4.30
C TYR A 240 14.17 -9.55 5.20
N LEU A 241 14.19 -10.04 6.45
CA LEU A 241 13.09 -9.83 7.37
C LEU A 241 13.03 -8.36 7.82
N MET A 242 14.18 -7.73 8.04
CA MET A 242 14.27 -6.30 8.29
C MET A 242 13.78 -5.48 7.09
N LEU A 243 14.22 -5.81 5.88
CA LEU A 243 13.76 -5.19 4.65
C LEU A 243 12.23 -5.26 4.52
N ASN A 244 11.64 -6.44 4.72
CA ASN A 244 10.19 -6.62 4.63
C ASN A 244 9.45 -5.86 5.73
N ALA A 245 9.95 -5.85 6.96
CA ALA A 245 9.36 -5.08 8.06
C ALA A 245 9.39 -3.57 7.78
N ILE A 246 10.50 -3.05 7.25
CA ILE A 246 10.62 -1.65 6.81
C ILE A 246 9.64 -1.34 5.68
N ALA A 247 9.52 -2.21 4.69
CA ALA A 247 8.58 -2.01 3.59
C ALA A 247 7.11 -2.06 4.06
N LEU A 248 6.77 -2.93 5.00
CA LEU A 248 5.45 -2.96 5.65
C LEU A 248 5.17 -1.65 6.40
N LEU A 249 6.15 -1.12 7.15
CA LEU A 249 6.03 0.18 7.81
C LEU A 249 5.80 1.30 6.79
N LEU A 250 6.64 1.40 5.77
CA LEU A 250 6.54 2.44 4.74
C LEU A 250 5.20 2.41 3.99
N THR A 251 4.65 1.22 3.74
CA THR A 251 3.36 1.07 3.06
C THR A 251 2.14 1.34 3.95
N ALA A 252 2.31 1.22 5.28
CA ALA A 252 1.30 1.57 6.28
C ALA A 252 1.43 3.02 6.79
N LEU A 253 2.39 3.81 6.29
CA LEU A 253 2.55 5.21 6.66
C LEU A 253 1.92 6.16 5.61
N PRO A 254 1.54 7.39 6.00
CA PRO A 254 0.93 8.37 5.10
C PRO A 254 1.80 8.74 3.90
N GLU A 255 1.17 9.35 2.89
CA GLU A 255 1.81 9.74 1.63
C GLU A 255 3.09 10.58 1.81
N ALA A 256 3.18 11.38 2.88
CA ALA A 256 4.37 12.16 3.19
C ALA A 256 5.64 11.29 3.26
N TYR A 257 5.57 10.10 3.87
CA TYR A 257 6.69 9.16 3.93
C TYR A 257 7.01 8.57 2.56
N CYS A 258 5.99 8.25 1.76
CA CYS A 258 6.17 7.78 0.38
C CYS A 258 6.88 8.83 -0.50
N ARG A 259 6.55 10.12 -0.35
CA ARG A 259 7.21 11.20 -1.09
C ARG A 259 8.70 11.31 -0.74
N VAL A 260 9.06 11.23 0.54
CA VAL A 260 10.47 11.23 0.95
C VAL A 260 11.19 10.01 0.39
N LEU A 261 10.56 8.83 0.40
CA LEU A 261 11.13 7.62 -0.19
C LEU A 261 11.40 7.77 -1.69
N GLN A 262 10.46 8.35 -2.45
CA GLN A 262 10.66 8.64 -3.88
C GLN A 262 11.81 9.63 -4.10
N ASN A 263 11.95 10.64 -3.24
CA ASN A 263 13.07 11.58 -3.32
C ASN A 263 14.41 10.87 -3.10
N GLU A 264 14.49 9.90 -2.19
CA GLU A 264 15.69 9.07 -1.99
C GLU A 264 16.04 8.24 -3.23
N PHE A 265 15.03 7.75 -3.97
CA PHE A 265 15.23 7.04 -5.24
C PHE A 265 15.82 7.95 -6.31
N LEU A 266 15.28 9.17 -6.42
CA LEU A 266 15.75 10.16 -7.39
C LEU A 266 17.14 10.71 -7.01
N ALA A 267 17.41 10.89 -5.71
CA ALA A 267 18.68 11.38 -5.20
C ALA A 267 19.86 10.47 -5.59
N VAL A 268 19.66 9.15 -5.73
CA VAL A 268 20.70 8.24 -6.22
C VAL A 268 21.13 8.60 -7.64
N ILE A 269 20.18 8.87 -8.54
CA ILE A 269 20.46 9.29 -9.92
C ILE A 269 21.16 10.65 -9.93
N ASP A 270 20.65 11.59 -9.13
CA ASP A 270 21.18 12.96 -9.10
C ASP A 270 22.55 13.08 -8.42
N SER A 271 22.94 12.11 -7.58
CA SER A 271 24.20 12.12 -6.82
C SER A 271 25.45 11.89 -7.68
N GLY A 272 25.31 11.32 -8.87
CA GLY A 272 26.42 10.94 -9.74
C GLY A 272 27.18 9.67 -9.32
N VAL A 273 26.81 9.03 -8.20
CA VAL A 273 27.46 7.80 -7.70
C VAL A 273 27.39 6.66 -8.71
N LEU A 274 26.35 6.63 -9.55
CA LEU A 274 26.17 5.60 -10.58
C LEU A 274 27.25 5.61 -11.66
N ALA A 275 27.97 6.72 -11.87
CA ALA A 275 29.02 6.81 -12.87
C ALA A 275 30.25 5.95 -12.53
N GLU A 276 30.47 5.65 -11.24
CA GLU A 276 31.61 4.86 -10.76
C GLU A 276 31.29 3.36 -10.68
N MET A 277 30.01 2.99 -10.77
CA MET A 277 29.55 1.60 -10.63
C MET A 277 29.67 0.82 -11.94
N THR A 278 29.92 -0.49 -11.84
CA THR A 278 29.84 -1.38 -13.00
C THR A 278 28.40 -1.77 -13.30
N PHE A 279 28.16 -2.25 -14.53
CA PHE A 279 26.85 -2.75 -14.94
C PHE A 279 26.34 -3.87 -14.03
N GLU A 280 27.21 -4.80 -13.64
CA GLU A 280 26.88 -5.92 -12.76
C GLU A 280 26.45 -5.43 -11.37
N GLU A 281 27.11 -4.41 -10.83
CA GLU A 281 26.76 -3.82 -9.53
C GLU A 281 25.39 -3.14 -9.53
N ILE A 282 24.93 -2.68 -10.69
CA ILE A 282 23.63 -2.05 -10.87
C ILE A 282 22.56 -3.11 -11.17
N VAL A 283 22.86 -4.12 -11.99
CA VAL A 283 21.87 -5.02 -12.60
C VAL A 283 21.76 -6.38 -11.91
N PHE A 284 22.76 -6.88 -11.18
CA PHE A 284 22.67 -8.12 -10.41
C PHE A 284 22.33 -7.88 -8.93
N ASP A 285 21.45 -8.74 -8.40
CA ASP A 285 20.99 -8.63 -7.02
C ASP A 285 21.83 -9.55 -6.13
N GLU A 286 22.80 -8.94 -5.46
CA GLU A 286 23.70 -9.61 -4.51
C GLU A 286 23.45 -9.07 -3.09
N PHE A 287 22.20 -8.71 -2.76
CA PHE A 287 21.88 -8.02 -1.51
C PHE A 287 22.37 -8.78 -0.27
N GLU A 288 22.02 -10.06 -0.13
CA GLU A 288 22.40 -10.85 1.05
C GLU A 288 23.91 -11.07 1.14
N GLU A 289 24.56 -11.40 0.03
CA GLU A 289 26.01 -11.63 -0.02
C GLU A 289 26.79 -10.35 0.32
N ARG A 290 26.40 -9.20 -0.25
CA ARG A 290 27.02 -7.91 0.05
C ARG A 290 26.76 -7.45 1.48
N GLN A 291 25.60 -7.78 2.05
CA GLN A 291 25.35 -7.57 3.47
C GLN A 291 26.29 -8.43 4.32
N LEU A 292 26.39 -9.74 4.05
CA LEU A 292 27.29 -10.64 4.78
C LEU A 292 28.76 -10.21 4.70
N LEU A 293 29.20 -9.71 3.53
CA LEU A 293 30.55 -9.23 3.29
C LEU A 293 30.80 -7.78 3.76
N GLN A 294 29.79 -7.12 4.34
CA GLN A 294 29.85 -5.72 4.79
C GLN A 294 30.20 -4.72 3.67
N MET A 295 29.83 -5.04 2.43
CA MET A 295 30.02 -4.22 1.23
C MET A 295 28.71 -3.50 0.86
N ALA A 296 28.13 -2.79 1.83
CA ALA A 296 26.87 -2.11 1.64
C ALA A 296 27.00 -0.98 0.59
N SER A 297 26.14 -1.04 -0.43
CA SER A 297 26.02 -0.01 -1.47
C SER A 297 24.67 0.67 -1.35
N ARG A 298 24.67 2.00 -1.15
CA ARG A 298 23.42 2.77 -1.04
C ARG A 298 22.53 2.61 -2.28
N PRO A 299 23.02 2.75 -3.53
CA PRO A 299 22.21 2.50 -4.73
C PRO A 299 21.50 1.14 -4.72
N LEU A 300 22.23 0.06 -4.40
CA LEU A 300 21.67 -1.29 -4.33
C LEU A 300 20.57 -1.39 -3.26
N ILE A 301 20.84 -0.91 -2.05
CA ILE A 301 19.89 -0.98 -0.93
C ILE A 301 18.63 -0.19 -1.25
N VAL A 302 18.78 1.01 -1.80
CA VAL A 302 17.65 1.83 -2.22
C VAL A 302 16.81 1.11 -3.29
N ASN A 303 17.46 0.41 -4.22
CA ASN A 303 16.75 -0.39 -5.22
C ASN A 303 15.99 -1.58 -4.59
N VAL A 304 16.61 -2.31 -3.67
CA VAL A 304 15.99 -3.45 -2.98
C VAL A 304 14.83 -3.00 -2.08
N VAL A 305 14.96 -1.85 -1.41
CA VAL A 305 13.86 -1.20 -0.65
C VAL A 305 12.71 -0.85 -1.57
N ALA A 306 12.98 -0.31 -2.76
CA ALA A 306 11.94 -0.05 -3.75
C ALA A 306 11.20 -1.34 -4.11
N GLN A 307 11.91 -2.43 -4.42
CA GLN A 307 11.32 -3.73 -4.72
C GLN A 307 10.40 -4.25 -3.61
N ALA A 308 10.86 -4.24 -2.36
CA ALA A 308 10.05 -4.63 -1.22
C ALA A 308 8.83 -3.69 -1.04
N TYR A 309 9.01 -2.39 -1.23
CA TYR A 309 7.92 -1.41 -1.16
C TYR A 309 6.85 -1.65 -2.21
N TRP A 310 7.23 -1.88 -3.48
CA TRP A 310 6.30 -2.25 -4.55
C TRP A 310 5.54 -3.53 -4.20
N TYR A 311 6.22 -4.48 -3.55
CA TYR A 311 5.66 -5.78 -3.20
C TYR A 311 4.53 -5.68 -2.18
N HIS A 312 4.70 -4.84 -1.16
CA HIS A 312 3.72 -4.62 -0.10
C HIS A 312 2.69 -3.54 -0.42
N SER A 313 2.92 -2.71 -1.45
CA SER A 313 2.01 -1.63 -1.84
C SER A 313 0.68 -2.15 -2.41
N ASN A 314 -0.40 -1.44 -2.06
CA ASN A 314 -1.72 -1.66 -2.65
C ASN A 314 -1.80 -1.10 -4.08
N LEU A 315 -2.85 -1.49 -4.80
CA LEU A 315 -3.03 -1.15 -6.21
C LEU A 315 -3.16 0.35 -6.46
N THR A 316 -3.86 1.08 -5.58
CA THR A 316 -4.06 2.52 -5.72
C THR A 316 -2.73 3.27 -5.62
N SER A 317 -1.89 2.89 -4.65
CA SER A 317 -0.54 3.45 -4.49
C SER A 317 0.34 3.13 -5.69
N LEU A 318 0.32 1.89 -6.18
CA LEU A 318 1.10 1.49 -7.37
C LEU A 318 0.66 2.24 -8.63
N SER A 319 -0.64 2.43 -8.83
CA SER A 319 -1.17 3.19 -9.97
C SER A 319 -0.70 4.64 -9.93
N LYS A 320 -0.73 5.28 -8.76
CA LYS A 320 -0.22 6.64 -8.58
C LYS A 320 1.27 6.70 -8.89
N LEU A 321 2.06 5.77 -8.35
CA LEU A 321 3.50 5.71 -8.57
C LEU A 321 3.87 5.54 -10.05
N ILE A 322 3.16 4.71 -10.81
CA ILE A 322 3.40 4.63 -12.25
C ILE A 322 3.15 5.98 -12.93
N SER A 323 2.02 6.61 -12.63
CA SER A 323 1.62 7.85 -13.30
C SER A 323 2.51 9.04 -12.98
N THR A 324 3.09 9.11 -11.77
CA THR A 324 3.89 10.26 -11.32
C THR A 324 5.39 9.97 -11.33
N PHE A 325 5.81 8.82 -10.82
CA PHE A 325 7.21 8.53 -10.51
C PHE A 325 7.93 7.83 -11.67
N ALA A 326 7.30 6.85 -12.33
CA ALA A 326 8.00 6.04 -13.35
C ALA A 326 8.54 6.88 -14.52
N GLY A 327 7.71 7.80 -15.05
CA GLY A 327 8.13 8.72 -16.11
C GLY A 327 9.21 9.70 -15.65
N GLU A 328 9.13 10.18 -14.40
CA GLU A 328 10.10 11.11 -13.82
C GLU A 328 11.49 10.47 -13.68
N VAL A 329 11.57 9.25 -13.13
CA VAL A 329 12.82 8.49 -12.98
C VAL A 329 13.50 8.29 -14.32
N CYS A 330 12.76 7.80 -15.32
CA CYS A 330 13.32 7.60 -16.66
C CYS A 330 13.77 8.91 -17.30
N SER A 331 13.06 10.01 -17.06
CA SER A 331 13.40 11.33 -17.61
C SER A 331 14.72 11.88 -17.03
N ARG A 332 15.02 11.61 -15.75
CA ARG A 332 16.25 12.07 -15.09
C ARG A 332 17.51 11.31 -15.51
N ALA A 333 17.39 10.09 -16.04
CA ALA A 333 18.54 9.29 -16.45
C ALA A 333 19.31 9.94 -17.61
N ASN A 334 20.58 10.30 -17.46
CA ASN A 334 21.35 10.96 -18.51
C ASN A 334 22.52 10.14 -19.03
N THR A 335 22.97 9.14 -18.26
CA THR A 335 24.00 8.18 -18.64
C THR A 335 23.39 6.78 -18.83
N GLU A 336 24.17 5.87 -19.39
CA GLU A 336 23.79 4.45 -19.51
C GLU A 336 23.55 3.81 -18.13
N ASN A 337 24.41 4.10 -17.14
CA ASN A 337 24.26 3.57 -15.78
C ASN A 337 23.00 4.11 -15.09
N ASP A 338 22.68 5.40 -15.27
CA ASP A 338 21.43 5.97 -14.75
C ASP A 338 20.21 5.27 -15.34
N LEU A 339 20.26 4.95 -16.64
CA LEU A 339 19.18 4.27 -17.33
C LEU A 339 18.98 2.85 -16.79
N TRP A 340 20.05 2.09 -16.57
CA TRP A 340 19.96 0.76 -15.97
C TRP A 340 19.39 0.80 -14.56
N TYR A 341 19.82 1.76 -13.74
CA TYR A 341 19.26 1.96 -12.41
C TYR A 341 17.77 2.31 -12.44
N ALA A 342 17.37 3.22 -13.34
CA ALA A 342 15.99 3.60 -13.58
C ALA A 342 15.13 2.40 -13.99
N LEU A 343 15.61 1.58 -14.94
CA LEU A 343 14.93 0.36 -15.39
C LEU A 343 14.75 -0.65 -14.26
N ARG A 344 15.77 -0.82 -13.41
CA ARG A 344 15.73 -1.64 -12.20
C ARG A 344 14.64 -1.20 -11.20
N LEU A 345 14.25 0.07 -11.19
CA LEU A 345 13.14 0.56 -10.36
C LEU A 345 11.78 0.40 -11.06
N VAL A 346 11.73 0.72 -12.36
CA VAL A 346 10.48 0.89 -13.10
C VAL A 346 9.93 -0.42 -13.66
N VAL A 347 10.78 -1.34 -14.11
CA VAL A 347 10.32 -2.60 -14.74
C VAL A 347 9.53 -3.49 -13.78
N PRO A 348 9.99 -3.75 -12.53
CA PRO A 348 9.21 -4.53 -11.57
C PRO A 348 7.86 -3.88 -11.24
N LEU A 349 7.83 -2.54 -11.17
CA LEU A 349 6.60 -1.77 -10.97
C LEU A 349 5.61 -1.96 -12.13
N LEU A 350 6.08 -1.84 -13.39
CA LEU A 350 5.27 -2.07 -14.58
C LEU A 350 4.70 -3.50 -14.58
N GLN A 351 5.55 -4.50 -14.30
CA GLN A 351 5.14 -5.90 -14.25
C GLN A 351 4.04 -6.13 -13.22
N ARG A 352 4.22 -5.61 -11.99
CA ARG A 352 3.19 -5.73 -10.95
C ARG A 352 1.87 -5.13 -11.43
N CYS A 353 1.89 -3.93 -11.99
CA CYS A 353 0.68 -3.29 -12.47
C CYS A 353 0.01 -4.03 -13.64
N TYR A 354 0.79 -4.63 -14.53
CA TYR A 354 0.29 -5.47 -15.61
C TYR A 354 -0.44 -6.72 -15.10
N ASP A 355 0.10 -7.41 -14.08
CA ASP A 355 -0.48 -8.63 -13.53
C ASP A 355 -1.92 -8.44 -12.98
N TRP A 356 -2.26 -7.22 -12.56
CA TRP A 356 -3.61 -6.86 -12.08
C TRP A 356 -4.64 -6.58 -13.19
N ARG A 357 -4.28 -6.68 -14.48
CA ARG A 357 -5.19 -6.70 -15.65
C ARG A 357 -6.23 -5.56 -15.76
N GLU A 358 -5.84 -4.30 -15.52
CA GLU A 358 -6.74 -3.14 -15.73
C GLU A 358 -6.36 -2.30 -16.96
N LYS A 359 -7.36 -1.92 -17.77
CA LYS A 359 -7.18 -1.16 -19.03
C LYS A 359 -6.49 0.20 -18.85
N VAL A 360 -6.66 0.86 -17.71
CA VAL A 360 -6.06 2.17 -17.39
C VAL A 360 -4.53 2.11 -17.35
N LYS A 361 -3.94 0.92 -17.15
CA LYS A 361 -2.48 0.73 -16.97
C LYS A 361 -1.71 0.55 -18.27
N HIS A 362 -2.41 0.23 -19.35
CA HIS A 362 -1.78 0.11 -20.67
C HIS A 362 -1.24 1.47 -21.12
N GLU A 363 -2.03 2.55 -21.00
CA GLU A 363 -1.63 3.90 -21.43
C GLU A 363 -0.37 4.40 -20.70
N GLU A 364 -0.28 4.15 -19.39
CA GLU A 364 0.91 4.55 -18.62
C GLU A 364 2.15 3.73 -18.99
N SER A 365 2.00 2.42 -19.27
CA SER A 365 3.10 1.63 -19.82
C SER A 365 3.56 2.16 -21.19
N LEU A 366 2.63 2.63 -22.04
CA LEU A 366 2.99 3.28 -23.31
C LEU A 366 3.83 4.54 -23.07
N LYS A 367 3.42 5.40 -22.14
CA LYS A 367 4.15 6.64 -21.80
C LYS A 367 5.57 6.34 -21.32
N VAL A 368 5.73 5.39 -20.39
CA VAL A 368 7.05 5.01 -19.86
C VAL A 368 7.95 4.48 -20.98
N VAL A 369 7.46 3.58 -21.83
CA VAL A 369 8.27 3.01 -22.91
C VAL A 369 8.59 4.04 -23.99
N SER A 370 7.68 4.97 -24.28
CA SER A 370 7.94 6.10 -25.18
C SER A 370 9.05 7.01 -24.65
N ILE A 371 9.06 7.30 -23.35
CA ILE A 371 10.17 8.02 -22.69
C ILE A 371 11.48 7.24 -22.86
N LEU A 372 11.48 5.92 -22.64
CA LEU A 372 12.68 5.10 -22.80
C LEU A 372 13.27 5.18 -24.22
N TYR A 373 12.44 5.14 -25.27
CA TYR A 373 12.94 5.32 -26.63
C TYR A 373 13.66 6.66 -26.81
N THR A 374 13.06 7.73 -26.29
CA THR A 374 13.63 9.08 -26.38
C THR A 374 14.97 9.14 -25.65
N LYS A 375 15.04 8.60 -24.42
CA LYS A 375 16.23 8.63 -23.58
C LYS A 375 17.40 7.82 -24.14
N ILE A 376 17.14 6.64 -24.71
CA ILE A 376 18.16 5.83 -25.40
C ILE A 376 18.75 6.63 -26.58
N GLY A 377 17.90 7.32 -27.35
CA GLY A 377 18.35 8.20 -28.43
C GLY A 377 19.20 9.37 -27.91
N ASP A 378 18.77 10.04 -26.85
CA ASP A 378 19.51 11.18 -26.25
C ASP A 378 20.88 10.76 -25.69
N ILE A 379 20.98 9.57 -25.08
CA ILE A 379 22.24 9.01 -24.59
C ILE A 379 23.16 8.69 -25.76
N THR A 380 22.62 8.08 -26.82
CA THR A 380 23.38 7.75 -28.03
C THR A 380 23.95 9.00 -28.71
N GLU A 381 23.16 10.08 -28.82
CA GLU A 381 23.63 11.33 -29.42
C GLU A 381 24.71 12.02 -28.59
N ARG A 382 24.69 11.85 -27.26
CA ARG A 382 25.70 12.44 -26.37
C ARG A 382 27.00 11.65 -26.30
N TYR A 383 26.93 10.33 -26.26
CA TYR A 383 28.08 9.45 -25.98
C TYR A 383 28.53 8.61 -27.17
N GLY A 384 27.74 8.56 -28.26
CA GLY A 384 28.06 7.93 -29.53
C GLY A 384 27.73 6.43 -29.62
N ASP A 385 27.97 5.67 -28.55
CA ASP A 385 27.64 4.24 -28.48
C ASP A 385 27.09 3.88 -27.08
N ILE A 386 26.43 2.72 -26.98
CA ILE A 386 25.91 2.17 -25.72
C ILE A 386 26.58 0.81 -25.50
N LEU A 387 27.24 0.65 -24.35
CA LEU A 387 28.06 -0.52 -24.07
C LEU A 387 27.22 -1.80 -23.99
N HIS A 388 26.11 -1.74 -23.26
CA HIS A 388 25.15 -2.82 -23.04
C HIS A 388 23.90 -2.66 -23.94
N GLY A 389 24.12 -2.25 -25.19
CA GLY A 389 23.05 -2.04 -26.16
C GLY A 389 22.29 -3.32 -26.52
N ASP A 390 22.93 -4.48 -26.37
CA ASP A 390 22.36 -5.79 -26.66
C ASP A 390 21.26 -6.16 -25.66
N GLU A 391 21.55 -6.00 -24.36
CA GLU A 391 20.64 -6.23 -23.25
C GLU A 391 19.47 -5.25 -23.28
N LEU A 392 19.71 -3.99 -23.67
CA LEU A 392 18.63 -3.02 -23.90
C LEU A 392 17.71 -3.46 -25.04
N CYS A 393 18.25 -4.00 -26.14
CA CYS A 393 17.42 -4.49 -27.24
C CYS A 393 16.49 -5.63 -26.79
N ASP A 394 17.02 -6.58 -26.01
CA ASP A 394 16.22 -7.68 -25.46
C ASP A 394 15.12 -7.17 -24.53
N LEU A 395 15.42 -6.17 -23.70
CA LEU A 395 14.44 -5.53 -22.83
C LEU A 395 13.35 -4.77 -23.61
N LEU A 396 13.72 -4.09 -24.69
CA LEU A 396 12.74 -3.44 -25.57
C LEU A 396 11.80 -4.46 -26.20
N TYR A 397 12.30 -5.61 -26.65
CA TYR A 397 11.46 -6.69 -27.17
C TYR A 397 10.54 -7.25 -26.08
N TYR A 398 11.04 -7.42 -24.86
CA TYR A 398 10.21 -7.78 -23.72
C TYR A 398 9.06 -6.77 -23.51
N PHE A 399 9.34 -5.46 -23.52
CA PHE A 399 8.29 -4.43 -23.43
C PHE A 399 7.30 -4.50 -24.58
N LYS A 400 7.77 -4.75 -25.81
CA LYS A 400 6.90 -4.93 -26.98
C LYS A 400 5.92 -6.06 -26.74
N TYR A 401 6.39 -7.23 -26.34
CA TYR A 401 5.53 -8.41 -26.25
C TYR A 401 4.66 -8.43 -25.01
N MET A 402 5.13 -7.84 -23.90
CA MET A 402 4.41 -7.90 -22.61
C MET A 402 3.50 -6.70 -22.37
N PHE A 403 3.93 -5.48 -22.68
CA PHE A 403 3.20 -4.28 -22.24
C PHE A 403 2.62 -3.47 -23.40
N VAL A 404 3.37 -3.30 -24.49
CA VAL A 404 3.11 -2.26 -25.49
C VAL A 404 2.47 -2.79 -26.77
N GLY A 405 2.71 -4.04 -27.16
CA GLY A 405 2.29 -4.56 -28.46
C GLY A 405 2.79 -3.70 -29.63
N ASP A 406 1.90 -3.41 -30.58
CA ASP A 406 2.19 -2.59 -31.76
C ASP A 406 1.76 -1.10 -31.58
N PHE A 407 1.30 -0.70 -30.39
CA PHE A 407 0.75 0.65 -30.16
C PHE A 407 1.79 1.77 -30.31
N LEU A 408 3.06 1.54 -29.94
CA LEU A 408 4.14 2.51 -30.10
C LEU A 408 4.96 2.34 -31.38
N ARG A 409 4.47 1.59 -32.37
CA ARG A 409 5.26 1.30 -33.58
C ARG A 409 5.78 2.56 -34.28
N LYS A 410 4.91 3.57 -34.44
CA LYS A 410 5.28 4.84 -35.12
C LYS A 410 6.34 5.62 -34.34
N GLU A 411 6.22 5.64 -33.01
CA GLU A 411 7.19 6.31 -32.14
C GLU A 411 8.54 5.58 -32.15
N ALA A 412 8.52 4.24 -32.13
CA ALA A 412 9.71 3.42 -32.28
C ALA A 412 10.42 3.65 -33.64
N GLU A 413 9.66 3.66 -34.75
CA GLU A 413 10.19 3.95 -36.10
C GLU A 413 10.82 5.35 -36.18
N ALA A 414 10.29 6.34 -35.44
CA ALA A 414 10.85 7.68 -35.36
C ALA A 414 12.10 7.78 -34.47
N ALA A 415 12.17 7.00 -33.38
CA ALA A 415 13.28 7.04 -32.43
C ALA A 415 14.49 6.22 -32.87
N PHE A 416 14.29 5.03 -33.47
CA PHE A 416 15.38 4.11 -33.82
C PHE A 416 16.46 4.66 -34.75
N PRO A 417 16.21 5.60 -35.68
CA PRO A 417 17.28 6.24 -36.45
C PRO A 417 18.36 6.90 -35.58
N ARG A 418 18.02 7.32 -34.35
CA ARG A 418 18.93 7.92 -33.37
C ARG A 418 19.77 6.89 -32.61
N PHE A 419 19.44 5.59 -32.72
CA PHE A 419 20.12 4.53 -31.98
C PHE A 419 21.41 4.08 -32.68
N PRO A 420 22.35 3.42 -31.97
CA PRO A 420 23.57 2.90 -32.57
C PRO A 420 23.26 1.91 -33.70
N PRO A 421 24.08 1.85 -34.76
CA PRO A 421 23.88 0.92 -35.89
C PRO A 421 23.69 -0.54 -35.45
N ARG A 422 24.45 -0.99 -34.44
CA ARG A 422 24.36 -2.36 -33.88
C ARG A 422 22.98 -2.65 -33.29
N MET A 423 22.44 -1.73 -32.50
CA MET A 423 21.11 -1.86 -31.91
C MET A 423 20.02 -1.85 -33.00
N ARG A 424 20.13 -0.96 -34.00
CA ARG A 424 19.18 -0.91 -35.12
C ARG A 424 19.10 -2.24 -35.88
N GLU A 425 20.23 -2.90 -36.09
CA GLU A 425 20.25 -4.21 -36.74
C GLU A 425 19.54 -5.29 -35.89
N ARG A 426 19.71 -5.28 -34.57
CA ARG A 426 19.00 -6.20 -33.66
C ARG A 426 17.51 -5.90 -33.56
N LEU A 427 17.13 -4.63 -33.58
CA LEU A 427 15.74 -4.16 -33.54
C LEU A 427 15.03 -4.22 -34.91
N LYS A 428 15.65 -4.78 -35.95
CA LYS A 428 15.04 -4.86 -37.29
C LYS A 428 13.69 -5.59 -37.33
N PHE A 429 13.44 -6.50 -36.38
CA PHE A 429 12.16 -7.22 -36.28
C PHE A 429 11.15 -6.55 -35.35
N TYR A 430 11.55 -5.47 -34.68
CA TYR A 430 10.70 -4.75 -33.75
C TYR A 430 9.48 -4.11 -34.42
N THR A 431 9.60 -3.69 -35.67
CA THR A 431 8.51 -3.02 -36.42
C THR A 431 7.97 -3.88 -37.56
N SER A 432 8.57 -5.05 -37.85
CA SER A 432 8.32 -5.81 -39.07
C SER A 432 7.18 -6.84 -39.01
N PHE A 433 6.63 -7.16 -37.84
CA PHE A 433 5.68 -8.28 -37.70
C PHE A 433 4.27 -8.02 -38.30
N SER A 434 3.86 -6.77 -38.51
CA SER A 434 2.54 -6.44 -39.08
C SER A 434 2.54 -6.26 -40.60
N SER A 435 3.70 -5.97 -41.23
CA SER A 435 3.76 -5.82 -42.70
C SER A 435 3.55 -7.14 -43.46
N ASN A 436 3.71 -8.28 -42.79
CA ASN A 436 3.36 -9.59 -43.36
C ASN A 436 1.87 -9.90 -43.27
N LYS A 437 1.11 -9.39 -42.27
CA LYS A 437 -0.35 -9.56 -42.24
C LYS A 437 -1.07 -8.75 -43.32
N GLU A 438 -0.63 -7.52 -43.58
CA GLU A 438 -1.14 -6.72 -44.70
C GLU A 438 -0.78 -7.36 -46.05
N LYS A 439 0.40 -7.98 -46.19
CA LYS A 439 0.78 -8.74 -47.40
C LYS A 439 0.02 -10.06 -47.54
N ASP A 440 -0.32 -10.74 -46.45
CA ASP A 440 -1.09 -11.98 -46.48
C ASP A 440 -2.57 -11.73 -46.82
N GLU A 441 -3.15 -10.60 -46.37
CA GLU A 441 -4.48 -10.16 -46.81
C GLU A 441 -4.50 -9.73 -48.28
N ASP A 442 -3.45 -9.06 -48.77
CA ASP A 442 -3.29 -8.73 -50.19
C ASP A 442 -3.07 -9.96 -51.08
N CYS A 443 -2.41 -11.00 -50.54
CA CYS A 443 -2.22 -12.29 -51.20
C CYS A 443 -3.51 -13.11 -51.24
N ALA A 444 -4.30 -13.09 -50.15
CA ALA A 444 -5.63 -13.69 -50.10
C ALA A 444 -6.63 -12.98 -51.03
N ALA A 445 -6.56 -11.65 -51.13
CA ALA A 445 -7.36 -10.86 -52.07
C ALA A 445 -7.00 -11.19 -53.54
N LYS A 446 -5.71 -11.37 -53.86
CA LYS A 446 -5.24 -11.80 -55.18
C LYS A 446 -5.56 -13.27 -55.51
N MET A 447 -5.68 -14.15 -54.52
CA MET A 447 -6.17 -15.52 -54.73
C MET A 447 -7.69 -15.59 -54.92
N SER A 448 -8.44 -14.60 -54.42
CA SER A 448 -9.90 -14.53 -54.59
C SER A 448 -10.36 -14.03 -55.98
N SER A 449 -9.46 -13.42 -56.76
CA SER A 449 -9.75 -12.90 -58.10
C SER A 449 -9.48 -13.87 -59.24
N VAL A 450 -9.06 -15.11 -58.94
CA VAL A 450 -8.95 -16.19 -59.94
C VAL A 450 -10.27 -16.96 -60.02
N SER A 451 -11.02 -16.68 -61.07
CA SER A 451 -12.32 -17.28 -61.39
C SER A 451 -12.26 -18.81 -61.52
N ARG A 452 -13.01 -19.52 -60.68
CA ARG A 452 -13.29 -20.97 -60.76
C ARG A 452 -14.37 -21.27 -61.82
N PRO A 453 -14.09 -22.17 -62.77
CA PRO A 453 -15.00 -23.28 -63.00
C PRO A 453 -14.21 -24.59 -62.95
N ASP A 454 -14.58 -25.50 -62.03
CA ASP A 454 -14.37 -26.97 -62.08
C ASP A 454 -14.34 -27.68 -60.71
N LEU A 455 -14.82 -27.03 -59.64
CA LEU A 455 -14.93 -27.70 -58.34
C LEU A 455 -16.11 -28.69 -58.24
N ALA A 456 -17.07 -28.67 -59.18
CA ALA A 456 -18.22 -29.57 -59.18
C ALA A 456 -17.88 -30.99 -59.71
N THR A 457 -16.78 -31.12 -60.45
CA THR A 457 -16.39 -32.38 -61.11
C THR A 457 -15.56 -33.28 -60.20
N LEU A 458 -14.92 -32.71 -59.16
CA LEU A 458 -14.05 -33.44 -58.22
C LEU A 458 -14.78 -34.05 -57.02
N LEU A 459 -16.00 -33.60 -56.69
CA LEU A 459 -16.75 -34.10 -55.52
C LEU A 459 -17.61 -35.33 -55.79
N LYS A 460 -17.72 -35.81 -57.04
CA LYS A 460 -18.48 -37.03 -57.38
C LYS A 460 -17.64 -38.31 -57.38
N THR A 461 -16.31 -38.22 -57.37
CA THR A 461 -15.42 -39.40 -57.43
C THR A 461 -14.97 -39.92 -56.06
N SER A 462 -15.25 -39.24 -54.96
CA SER A 462 -14.81 -39.65 -53.61
C SER A 462 -15.80 -40.55 -52.84
N ARG A 463 -17.02 -40.78 -53.36
CA ARG A 463 -18.05 -41.60 -52.68
C ARG A 463 -18.04 -43.08 -53.03
N ALA A 464 -17.09 -43.54 -53.84
CA ALA A 464 -16.89 -44.95 -54.15
C ALA A 464 -15.50 -45.36 -53.66
N ASN A 465 -15.38 -45.67 -52.37
CA ASN A 465 -14.41 -46.60 -51.76
C ASN A 465 -14.32 -46.33 -50.24
N ALA A 466 -15.16 -47.01 -49.47
CA ALA A 466 -14.94 -47.22 -48.04
C ALA A 466 -15.09 -48.73 -47.77
N PRO A 467 -14.10 -49.40 -47.17
CA PRO A 467 -14.29 -50.74 -46.64
C PRO A 467 -14.52 -50.72 -45.12
N ASP A 468 -15.48 -51.56 -44.71
CA ASP A 468 -15.86 -51.93 -43.35
C ASP A 468 -14.72 -52.48 -42.49
N ARG A 469 -14.76 -52.23 -41.17
CA ARG A 469 -14.41 -53.20 -40.10
C ARG A 469 -14.64 -52.62 -38.67
N PRO A 470 -14.76 -53.47 -37.62
CA PRO A 470 -16.04 -53.72 -36.96
C PRO A 470 -16.07 -53.35 -35.46
N ALA A 471 -17.22 -53.67 -34.86
CA ALA A 471 -17.76 -53.26 -33.57
C ALA A 471 -17.18 -53.96 -32.32
N ASP A 472 -17.70 -53.48 -31.18
CA ASP A 472 -17.86 -54.14 -29.86
C ASP A 472 -16.68 -54.00 -28.88
N THR A 473 -16.84 -53.71 -27.57
CA THR A 473 -17.98 -53.62 -26.64
C THR A 473 -17.52 -52.96 -25.31
N HIS A 474 -18.48 -52.43 -24.52
CA HIS A 474 -18.59 -52.25 -23.03
C HIS A 474 -17.30 -52.15 -22.15
N ALA A 475 -17.17 -51.32 -21.10
CA ALA A 475 -18.11 -51.04 -20.00
C ALA A 475 -17.63 -49.88 -19.07
N THR A 476 -18.63 -49.27 -18.44
CA THR A 476 -18.76 -48.50 -17.17
C THR A 476 -17.68 -48.56 -16.07
N SER A 477 -17.42 -47.41 -15.41
CA SER A 477 -17.79 -47.07 -14.00
C SER A 477 -16.75 -46.29 -13.15
N SER A 478 -17.19 -45.12 -12.66
CA SER A 478 -17.09 -44.52 -11.31
C SER A 478 -15.76 -44.38 -10.52
N ALA A 479 -15.52 -43.12 -10.13
CA ALA A 479 -15.31 -42.58 -8.76
C ALA A 479 -14.38 -43.28 -7.74
N GLY A 480 -13.54 -42.46 -7.07
CA GLY A 480 -12.89 -42.83 -5.81
C GLY A 480 -11.89 -41.78 -5.34
N GLU A 481 -12.19 -41.19 -4.18
CA GLU A 481 -11.39 -40.25 -3.39
C GLU A 481 -10.03 -40.82 -2.96
N HIS A 482 -9.02 -39.95 -2.83
CA HIS A 482 -8.12 -39.88 -1.68
C HIS A 482 -7.38 -38.54 -1.63
#